data_AF-A0A925CI45-F1
#
_entry.id   AF-A0A925CI45-F1
#
_cell.length_a   1.000
_cell.length_b   1.000
_cell.length_c   1.000
_cell.angle_alpha   90.00
_cell.angle_beta   90.00
_cell.angle_gamma   90.00
#
_symmetry.space_group_name_H-M   'P 1'
#
loop_
_entity.id
_entity.type
_entity.pdbx_description
1 polymer ?
#
loop_
_entity_poly.entity_id
_entity_poly.type
_entity_poly.pdbx_seq_one_letter_code
_entity_poly.pdbx_strand_id
1 'polypeptide(L)' 'MGPWSTRTAAEFNRQFSSEEACWDYLVKLRWPEGFRCPDC' A
#
# COMPACT_ATOMS: atom_id res chain seq x y z
N MET A 1 -0.55 -10.12 26.01
CA MET A 1 -0.11 -9.31 24.86
C MET A 1 0.31 -10.28 23.76
N GLY A 2 -0.52 -10.44 22.71
CA GLY A 2 -0.20 -11.31 21.57
C GLY A 2 0.70 -10.59 20.55
N PRO A 3 1.62 -11.28 19.85
CA PRO A 3 2.62 -10.67 18.98
C PRO A 3 2.07 -10.41 17.57
N TRP A 4 0.93 -9.75 17.48
CA TRP A 4 0.40 -9.30 16.19
C TRP A 4 1.14 -8.03 15.86
N SER A 5 2.26 -8.20 15.14
CA SER A 5 3.06 -7.17 14.49
C SER A 5 2.16 -6.02 14.03
N THR A 6 2.02 -5.03 14.90
CA THR A 6 1.24 -3.83 14.64
C THR A 6 2.26 -2.90 14.05
N ARG A 7 2.37 -2.84 12.71
CA ARG A 7 2.95 -1.67 12.06
C ARG A 7 2.23 -0.48 12.68
N THR A 8 2.94 0.29 13.49
CA THR A 8 2.30 1.38 14.23
C THR A 8 1.81 2.40 13.22
N ALA A 9 0.71 3.10 13.53
CA ALA A 9 0.21 4.17 12.66
C ALA A 9 1.30 5.20 12.33
N ALA A 10 2.29 5.37 13.22
CA ALA A 10 3.48 6.18 12.99
C ALA A 10 4.36 5.69 11.82
N GLU A 11 4.63 4.40 11.70
CA GLU A 11 5.41 3.83 10.58
C GLU A 11 4.64 3.91 9.27
N PHE A 12 3.32 3.74 9.32
CA PHE A 12 2.44 3.93 8.17
C PHE A 12 2.47 5.39 7.70
N ASN A 13 2.27 6.36 8.59
CA ASN A 13 2.38 7.78 8.27
C ASN A 13 3.78 8.19 7.78
N ARG A 14 4.83 7.49 8.22
CA ARG A 14 6.21 7.76 7.75
C ARG A 14 6.48 7.22 6.35
N GLN A 15 5.89 6.08 5.98
CA GLN A 15 5.99 5.51 4.63
C GLN A 15 5.02 6.18 3.64
N PHE A 16 3.87 6.66 4.13
CA PHE A 16 2.80 7.26 3.34
C PHE A 16 2.55 8.69 3.84
N SER A 17 3.60 9.50 3.86
CA SER A 17 3.52 10.90 4.31
C SER A 17 2.78 11.82 3.34
N SER A 18 2.49 11.35 2.13
CA SER A 18 1.71 12.05 1.12
C SER A 18 0.68 11.12 0.49
N GLU A 19 -0.42 11.71 0.03
CA GLU A 19 -1.52 10.97 -0.60
C GLU A 19 -1.05 10.30 -1.90
N GLU A 20 -0.17 10.96 -2.65
CA GLU A 20 0.42 10.46 -3.89
C GLU A 20 1.29 9.22 -3.64
N ALA A 21 2.12 9.23 -2.58
CA ALA A 21 2.95 8.09 -2.22
C ALA A 21 2.11 6.87 -1.79
N CYS A 22 0.97 7.13 -1.13
CA CYS A 22 -0.02 6.09 -0.79
C CYS A 22 -0.63 5.49 -2.07
N TRP A 23 -1.08 6.35 -2.99
CA TRP A 23 -1.67 5.92 -4.26
C TRP A 23 -0.70 5.12 -5.12
N ASP A 24 0.53 5.60 -5.31
CA ASP A 24 1.55 4.91 -6.09
C ASP A 24 1.87 3.53 -5.52
N TYR A 25 1.92 3.43 -4.18
CA TYR A 25 2.13 2.16 -3.51
C TYR A 25 0.95 1.20 -3.72
N LEU A 26 -0.29 1.68 -3.56
CA LEU A 26 -1.50 0.88 -3.76
C LEU A 26 -1.63 0.39 -5.21
N VAL A 27 -1.31 1.24 -6.19
CA VAL A 27 -1.35 0.88 -7.61
C VAL A 27 -0.32 -0.22 -7.91
N LYS A 28 0.92 -0.06 -7.44
CA LYS A 28 1.96 -1.10 -7.60
C LYS A 28 1.59 -2.41 -6.89
N LEU A 29 0.94 -2.34 -5.73
CA LEU A 29 0.53 -3.52 -4.98
C LEU A 29 -0.64 -4.24 -5.66
N ARG A 30 -1.63 -3.50 -6.17
CA ARG A 30 -2.78 -4.07 -6.88
C ARG A 30 -2.41 -4.62 -8.25
N TRP A 31 -1.53 -3.95 -8.98
CA TRP A 31 -1.18 -4.29 -10.36
C TRP A 31 0.34 -4.26 -10.58
N PRO A 32 1.08 -5.19 -9.98
CA PRO A 32 2.54 -5.26 -10.13
C PRO A 32 2.98 -5.52 -11.58
N GLU A 33 2.16 -6.23 -12.34
CA GLU A 33 2.43 -6.58 -13.75
C GLU A 33 1.65 -5.69 -14.74
N GLY A 34 1.17 -4.53 -14.27
CA GLY A 34 0.30 -3.63 -15.04
C GLY A 34 -1.18 -3.95 -14.89
N PHE A 35 -2.02 -2.95 -15.15
CA PHE A 35 -3.47 -3.10 -15.16
C PHE A 35 -3.88 -3.97 -16.35
N ARG A 36 -4.33 -5.20 -16.08
CA ARG A 36 -5.03 -6.04 -17.06
C ARG A 36 -6.52 -6.01 -16.76
N CYS A 37 -7.30 -5.53 -17.71
CA CYS A 37 -8.75 -5.64 -17.62
C CYS A 37 -9.12 -7.13 -17.81
N PRO A 38 -9.93 -7.71 -16.92
CA PRO A 38 -10.34 -9.11 -17.02
C PRO A 38 -11.29 -9.39 -18.20
N ASP A 39 -11.88 -8.33 -18.78
CA ASP A 39 -12.93 -8.42 -19.80
C ASP A 39 -12.48 -7.97 -21.21
N CYS A 40 -11.22 -7.56 -21.41
CA CYS A 40 -10.70 -7.10 -22.71
C CYS A 40 -9.86 -8.14 -23.46
#